data_AF-A0A532DKD3-F1
#
_entry.id   AF-A0A532DKD3-F1
#
_cell.length_a   1.000
_cell.length_b   1.000
_cell.length_c   1.000
_cell.angle_alpha   90.00
_cell.angle_beta   90.00
_cell.angle_gamma   90.00
#
_symmetry.space_group_name_H-M   'P 1'
#
loop_
_entity.id
_entity.type
_entity.pdbx_description
1 polymer ?
#
loop_
_entity_poly.entity_id
_entity_poly.type
_entity_poly.pdbx_seq_one_letter_code
_entity_poly.pdbx_strand_id
1 'polypeptide(L)' 'MKAKVQALSMEAKASAVIIGALPFVVAFLVYLTSPNYIMPLFITSTGHLILGCSGIWMSMGVLVMRKMMNFEV' A
#
# COMPACT_ATOMS: atom_id res chain seq x y z
N MET A 1 -15.74 22.24 -17.23
CA MET A 1 -14.71 21.23 -17.58
C MET A 1 -13.68 21.04 -16.46
N LYS A 2 -13.00 22.08 -15.95
CA LYS A 2 -12.03 21.98 -14.82
C LYS A 2 -12.56 21.25 -13.57
N ALA A 3 -13.75 21.60 -13.08
CA ALA A 3 -14.36 20.94 -11.91
C ALA A 3 -14.63 19.43 -12.13
N LYS A 4 -14.93 19.02 -13.36
CA LYS A 4 -15.19 17.61 -13.72
C LYS A 4 -13.89 16.80 -13.77
N VAL A 5 -12.82 17.39 -14.30
CA VAL A 5 -11.46 16.78 -14.28
C VAL A 5 -10.93 16.69 -12.85
N GLN A 6 -11.18 17.70 -12.03
CA GLN A 6 -10.77 17.69 -10.63
C GLN A 6 -11.55 16.65 -9.81
N ALA A 7 -12.86 16.50 -10.05
CA ALA A 7 -13.67 15.44 -9.41
C ALA A 7 -13.17 14.03 -9.78
N LEU A 8 -12.87 13.77 -11.06
CA LEU A 8 -12.32 12.48 -11.51
C LEU A 8 -10.91 12.22 -10.94
N SER A 9 -10.08 13.26 -10.80
CA SER A 9 -8.78 13.15 -10.12
C SER A 9 -8.94 12.78 -8.64
N MET A 10 -9.94 13.32 -7.95
CA MET A 10 -10.19 13.02 -6.53
C MET A 10 -10.60 11.56 -6.28
N GLU A 11 -11.39 10.95 -7.17
CA GLU A 11 -11.74 9.52 -7.07
C GLU A 11 -10.52 8.61 -7.23
N ALA A 12 -9.65 8.92 -8.19
CA ALA A 12 -8.40 8.18 -8.41
C ALA A 12 -7.45 8.32 -7.20
N LYS A 13 -7.36 9.52 -6.61
CA LYS A 13 -6.55 9.76 -5.40
C LYS A 13 -7.09 8.98 -4.20
N ALA A 14 -8.40 8.99 -3.97
CA ALA A 14 -9.01 8.26 -2.86
C ALA A 14 -8.76 6.74 -2.98
N SER A 15 -8.91 6.20 -4.19
CA SER A 15 -8.67 4.78 -4.47
C SER A 15 -7.21 4.38 -4.23
N ALA A 16 -6.25 5.21 -4.65
CA ALA A 16 -4.83 4.98 -4.41
C ALA A 16 -4.47 4.96 -2.91
N VAL A 17 -5.09 5.83 -2.11
CA VAL A 17 -4.90 5.85 -0.65
C VAL A 17 -5.43 4.57 -0.01
N ILE A 18 -6.60 4.09 -0.43
CA ILE A 18 -7.19 2.83 0.07
C ILE A 18 -6.27 1.65 -0.24
N ILE A 19 -5.78 1.55 -1.48
CA ILE A 19 -4.86 0.49 -1.92
C ILE A 19 -3.53 0.56 -1.15
N GLY A 20 -3.01 1.77 -0.91
CA GLY A 20 -1.78 1.96 -0.14
C GLY A 20 -1.91 1.59 1.34
N ALA A 21 -3.09 1.77 1.94
CA ALA A 21 -3.34 1.47 3.35
C ALA A 21 -3.66 -0.01 3.62
N LEU A 22 -4.24 -0.72 2.63
CA LEU A 22 -4.67 -2.11 2.72
C LEU A 22 -3.63 -3.07 3.32
N PRO A 23 -2.36 -3.10 2.85
CA PRO A 23 -1.35 -4.02 3.37
C PRO A 23 -1.09 -3.87 4.86
N PHE A 24 -1.10 -2.62 5.37
CA PHE A 24 -0.87 -2.33 6.78
C PHE A 24 -2.05 -2.76 7.65
N VAL A 25 -3.28 -2.46 7.20
CA VAL A 25 -4.50 -2.85 7.90
C VAL A 25 -4.61 -4.37 7.95
N VAL A 26 -4.36 -5.06 6.83
CA VAL A 26 -4.38 -6.52 6.75
C VAL A 26 -3.31 -7.12 7.65
N ALA A 27 -2.08 -6.62 7.62
CA ALA A 27 -1.01 -7.11 8.50
C ALA A 27 -1.39 -6.95 9.99
N PHE A 28 -1.98 -5.82 10.37
CA PHE A 28 -2.44 -5.57 11.74
C PHE A 28 -3.60 -6.50 12.14
N LEU A 29 -4.59 -6.69 11.27
CA LEU A 29 -5.72 -7.60 11.53
C LEU A 29 -5.26 -9.05 11.65
N VAL A 30 -4.34 -9.50 10.79
CA VAL A 30 -3.78 -10.85 10.84
C VAL A 30 -2.92 -11.04 12.09
N TYR A 31 -2.21 -9.99 12.54
CA TYR A 31 -1.49 -10.02 13.81
C TYR A 31 -2.42 -10.22 15.01
N LEU A 32 -3.58 -9.55 15.03
CA LEU A 32 -4.56 -9.70 16.11
C LEU A 32 -5.33 -11.03 16.06
N THR A 33 -5.70 -11.47 14.86
CA THR A 33 -6.55 -12.66 14.68
C THR A 33 -5.78 -13.97 14.63
N SER A 34 -4.54 -13.97 14.15
CA SER A 34 -3.72 -15.16 13.93
C SER A 34 -2.22 -14.87 14.12
N PRO A 35 -1.78 -14.56 15.36
CA PRO A 35 -0.40 -14.16 15.64
C PRO A 35 0.62 -15.24 15.25
N ASN A 36 0.29 -16.53 15.42
CA ASN A 36 1.16 -17.64 15.05
C ASN A 36 1.50 -17.67 13.54
N TYR A 37 0.65 -17.12 12.67
CA TYR A 37 0.88 -17.10 11.23
C TYR A 37 1.83 -15.96 10.81
N ILE A 38 1.70 -14.78 11.42
CA ILE A 38 2.49 -13.61 11.04
C ILE A 38 3.80 -13.49 11.82
N MET A 39 3.91 -14.10 13.01
CA MET A 39 5.13 -14.06 13.83
C MET A 39 6.39 -14.55 13.11
N PRO A 40 6.39 -15.65 12.33
CA PRO A 40 7.56 -16.08 11.55
C PRO A 40 8.15 -14.98 10.65
N LEU A 41 7.30 -14.07 10.17
CA LEU A 41 7.71 -12.92 9.36
C LEU A 41 8.61 -11.96 10.16
N PHE A 42 8.40 -11.83 11.47
CA PHE A 42 9.13 -10.92 12.36
C PHE A 42 10.27 -11.57 13.15
N ILE A 43 10.30 -12.90 13.29
CA ILE A 43 11.30 -13.59 14.12
C ILE A 43 12.34 -14.35 13.29
N THR A 44 12.05 -14.69 12.03
CA THR A 44 12.99 -15.45 11.18
C THR A 44 13.78 -14.52 10.27
N SER A 45 15.04 -14.86 9.97
CA SER A 45 15.88 -14.10 9.04
C SER A 45 15.27 -14.04 7.63
N THR A 46 14.63 -15.12 7.18
CA THR A 46 13.90 -15.18 5.91
C THR A 46 12.69 -14.25 5.91
N GLY A 47 11.95 -14.18 7.02
CA GLY A 47 10.82 -13.28 7.20
C GLY A 47 11.21 -11.80 7.05
N HIS A 48 12.33 -11.40 7.65
CA HIS A 48 12.86 -10.04 7.53
C HIS A 48 13.24 -9.68 6.08
N LEU A 49 13.84 -10.62 5.34
CA LEU A 49 14.14 -10.43 3.91
C LEU A 49 12.86 -10.22 3.11
N ILE A 50 11.83 -11.04 3.35
CA ILE A 50 10.54 -10.92 2.67
C ILE A 50 9.86 -9.59 3.02
N LEU A 51 9.88 -9.19 4.29
CA LEU A 51 9.37 -7.88 4.73
C LEU A 51 10.12 -6.74 4.04
N GLY A 52 11.46 -6.79 3.98
CA GLY A 52 12.28 -5.82 3.27
C GLY A 52 11.94 -5.72 1.78
N CYS A 53 11.91 -6.87 1.08
CA CYS A 53 11.50 -6.94 -0.33
C CYS A 53 10.08 -6.40 -0.54
N SER A 54 9.14 -6.76 0.32
CA SER A 54 7.75 -6.28 0.25
C SER A 54 7.64 -4.78 0.47
N GLY A 55 8.44 -4.21 1.38
CA GLY A 55 8.47 -2.77 1.64
C GLY A 55 9.03 -1.99 0.45
N ILE A 56 10.08 -2.51 -0.19
CA ILE A 56 10.62 -1.94 -1.43
C ILE A 56 9.57 -2.02 -2.55
N TRP A 57 8.94 -3.18 -2.72
CA TRP A 57 7.91 -3.39 -3.75
C TRP A 57 6.71 -2.45 -3.56
N MET A 58 6.25 -2.29 -2.32
CA MET A 58 5.16 -1.40 -1.97
C MET A 58 5.53 0.07 -2.19
N SER A 59 6.76 0.46 -1.84
CA SER A 59 7.28 1.81 -2.12
C SER A 59 7.28 2.09 -3.62
N MET A 60 7.71 1.12 -4.43
CA MET A 60 7.69 1.21 -5.89
C MET A 60 6.26 1.36 -6.42
N GLY A 61 5.31 0.58 -5.91
CA GLY A 61 3.89 0.69 -6.25
C GLY A 61 3.28 2.05 -5.89
N VAL A 62 3.59 2.59 -4.71
CA VAL A 62 3.15 3.92 -4.28
C VAL A 62 3.74 5.02 -5.17
N LEU A 63 5.02 4.90 -5.58
CA LEU A 63 5.64 5.85 -6.51
C LEU A 63 4.95 5.84 -7.88
N VAL A 64 4.56 4.66 -8.39
CA VAL A 64 3.81 4.54 -9.64
C VAL A 64 2.42 5.16 -9.51
N MET A 65 1.68 4.87 -8.42
CA MET A 65 0.38 5.49 -8.16
C MET A 65 0.48 7.02 -8.02
N ARG A 66 1.55 7.50 -7.37
CA ARG A 66 1.85 8.94 -7.28
C ARG A 66 2.07 9.54 -8.66
N LYS A 67 2.82 8.87 -9.55
CA LYS A 67 3.03 9.32 -10.93
C LYS A 67 1.73 9.36 -11.73
N MET A 68 0.82 8.41 -11.49
CA MET A 68 -0.51 8.38 -12.11
C MET A 68 -1.44 9.51 -11.60
N MET A 69 -1.34 9.88 -10.33
CA MET A 69 -2.13 10.99 -9.75
C MET A 69 -1.56 12.38 -10.08
N ASN A 70 -0.25 12.44 -10.35
CA ASN A 70 0.48 13.64 -10.69
C ASN A 70 0.60 13.81 -12.22
N PHE A 71 -0.23 13.10 -13.00
CA PHE A 71 -0.46 13.47 -14.40
C PHE A 71 -0.97 14.91 -14.41
N GLU A 72 -0.04 15.82 -14.70
CA GLU A 72 -0.31 17.18 -15.09
C GLU A 72 -1.33 17.15 -16.23
N VAL A 73 -2.39 17.94 -16.03
CA VAL A 73 -3.14 18.53 -17.14
C VAL A 73 -2.46 19.83 -17.49
#